data_AF-A0A0M4D1G1-F1
#
_entry.id   AF-A0A0M4D1G1-F1
#
_cell.length_a   1.000
_cell.length_b   1.000
_cell.length_c   1.000
_cell.angle_alpha   90.00
_cell.angle_beta   90.00
_cell.angle_gamma   90.00
#
_symmetry.space_group_name_H-M   'P 1'
#
loop_
_entity.id
_entity.type
_entity.pdbx_description
1 polymer ?
#
loop_
_entity_poly.entity_id
_entity_poly.type
_entity_poly.pdbx_seq_one_letter_code
_entity_poly.pdbx_strand_id
1 'polypeptide(L)' 'MAVNDENGGKRPRAKLTDEVIRIILERLKMGHFQHDIAADLGINQGRVSEVNTGKRGGGQFRQGSLF' A
#
# COMPACT_ATOMS: atom_id res chain seq x y z
N MET A 1 -22.46 -31.92 -12.92
CA MET A 1 -20.99 -31.72 -12.85
C MET A 1 -20.72 -30.21 -12.98
N ALA A 2 -20.70 -29.48 -11.87
CA ALA A 2 -20.28 -28.09 -11.85
C ALA A 2 -19.48 -27.90 -10.56
N VAL A 3 -18.17 -28.06 -10.66
CA VAL A 3 -17.25 -27.69 -9.59
C VAL A 3 -17.13 -26.16 -9.65
N ASN A 4 -17.68 -25.49 -8.66
CA ASN A 4 -17.48 -24.07 -8.44
C ASN A 4 -16.44 -23.91 -7.33
N ASP A 5 -15.65 -22.85 -7.48
CA ASP A 5 -14.77 -22.24 -6.49
C ASP A 5 -13.37 -22.85 -6.31
N GLU A 6 -12.39 -22.23 -6.99
CA GLU A 6 -10.98 -22.38 -6.64
C GLU A 6 -10.34 -20.98 -6.65
N ASN A 7 -10.78 -20.15 -5.69
CA ASN A 7 -9.97 -19.14 -5.01
C ASN A 7 -8.75 -18.57 -5.78
N GLY A 8 -8.98 -17.45 -6.48
CA GLY A 8 -7.91 -16.62 -7.04
C GLY A 8 -6.87 -16.27 -5.96
N GLY A 9 -5.68 -16.85 -6.10
CA GLY A 9 -4.58 -16.80 -5.14
C GLY A 9 -4.21 -15.38 -4.71
N LYS A 10 -4.84 -14.89 -3.65
CA LYS A 10 -4.41 -13.69 -2.92
C LYS A 10 -3.10 -14.06 -2.23
N ARG A 11 -1.98 -13.74 -2.89
CA ARG A 11 -0.62 -13.81 -2.33
C ARG A 11 -0.64 -13.26 -0.88
N PRO A 12 0.06 -13.91 0.07
CA PRO A 12 0.06 -13.48 1.46
C PRO A 12 0.50 -12.03 1.51
N ARG A 13 -0.44 -11.15 1.90
CA ARG A 13 -0.21 -9.71 1.96
C ARG A 13 0.86 -9.48 3.02
N ALA A 14 2.01 -8.93 2.63
CA ALA A 14 2.97 -8.39 3.59
C ALA A 14 2.19 -7.51 4.58
N LYS A 15 2.26 -7.88 5.87
CA LYS A 15 1.47 -7.25 6.91
C LYS A 15 1.98 -5.82 7.06
N LEU A 16 1.14 -4.87 6.67
CA LEU A 16 1.39 -3.45 6.90
C LEU A 16 1.19 -3.18 8.39
N THR A 17 2.25 -3.32 9.18
CA THR A 17 2.25 -3.04 10.62
C THR A 17 2.33 -1.54 10.87
N ASP A 18 1.91 -1.09 12.06
CA ASP A 18 1.97 0.32 12.45
C ASP A 18 3.39 0.90 12.37
N GLU A 19 4.41 0.08 12.63
CA GLU A 19 5.82 0.43 12.47
C GLU A 19 6.16 0.72 11.01
N VAL A 20 5.75 -0.15 10.08
CA VAL A 20 5.94 0.05 8.63
C VAL A 20 5.19 1.28 8.16
N ILE A 21 3.98 1.54 8.67
CA ILE A 21 3.22 2.76 8.35
C ILE A 21 3.98 4.02 8.79
N ARG A 22 4.58 4.03 9.98
CA ARG A 22 5.40 5.16 10.45
C ARG A 22 6.61 5.40 9.53
N ILE A 23 7.33 4.34 9.15
CA ILE A 23 8.48 4.45 8.25
C ILE A 23 8.04 5.01 6.89
N ILE A 24 6.93 4.52 6.33
CA ILE A 24 6.37 5.05 5.08
C ILE A 24 6.05 6.53 5.21
N LEU A 25 5.35 6.94 6.27
CA LEU A 25 4.97 8.34 6.49
C LEU A 25 6.18 9.25 6.66
N GLU A 26 7.22 8.80 7.38
CA GLU A 26 8.45 9.56 7.58
C GLU A 26 9.20 9.76 6.26
N ARG A 27 9.38 8.70 5.48
CA ARG A 27 10.06 8.78 4.18
C ARG A 27 9.27 9.60 3.16
N LEU A 28 7.94 9.51 3.16
CA LEU A 28 7.10 10.38 2.33
C LEU A 28 7.24 11.86 2.70
N LYS A 29 7.31 12.18 4.01
CA LYS A 29 7.56 13.55 4.49
C LYS A 29 8.94 14.07 4.10
N MET A 30 9.94 13.20 4.06
CA MET A 30 11.29 13.51 3.57
C MET A 30 11.34 13.71 2.04
N GLY A 31 10.24 13.42 1.31
CA GLY A 31 10.17 13.59 -0.14
C GLY A 31 10.63 12.38 -0.95
N HIS A 32 10.82 11.21 -0.31
CA HIS A 32 11.12 9.98 -1.04
C HIS A 32 9.91 9.51 -1.87
N PHE A 33 10.19 8.91 -3.02
CA PHE A 33 9.14 8.40 -3.88
C PHE A 33 8.55 7.08 -3.36
N GLN A 34 7.26 6.88 -3.65
CA GLN A 34 6.52 5.71 -3.18
C GLN A 34 7.10 4.38 -3.69
N HIS A 35 7.66 4.37 -4.91
CA HIS A 35 8.27 3.17 -5.50
C HIS A 35 9.58 2.79 -4.80
N ASP A 36 10.41 3.77 -4.42
CA ASP A 36 11.63 3.52 -3.66
C ASP A 36 11.31 2.99 -2.27
N ILE A 37 10.33 3.60 -1.59
CA ILE A 37 9.87 3.16 -0.27
C ILE A 37 9.31 1.73 -0.35
N ALA A 38 8.55 1.43 -1.40
CA ALA A 38 7.99 0.10 -1.63
C ALA A 38 9.07 -0.96 -1.88
N ALA A 39 10.09 -0.63 -2.68
CA ALA A 39 11.21 -1.52 -2.97
C ALA A 39 12.06 -1.78 -1.72
N ASP A 40 12.36 -0.75 -0.95
CA ASP A 40 13.14 -0.84 0.29
C ASP A 40 12.44 -1.70 1.35
N LEU A 41 11.14 -1.52 1.51
CA LEU A 41 10.33 -2.25 2.50
C LEU A 41 9.80 -3.60 1.97
N GLY A 42 10.02 -3.91 0.69
CA GLY A 42 9.49 -5.12 0.04
C GLY A 42 7.96 -5.18 0.03
N ILE A 43 7.28 -4.03 0.04
CA ILE A 43 5.82 -3.94 0.06
C ILE A 43 5.26 -3.52 -1.30
N ASN A 44 3.99 -3.79 -1.53
CA ASN A 44 3.34 -3.35 -2.76
C ASN A 44 3.20 -1.81 -2.76
N GLN A 45 3.65 -1.15 -3.83
CA GLN A 45 3.53 0.31 -3.98
C GLN A 45 2.08 0.81 -3.83
N GLY A 46 1.08 0.03 -4.23
CA GLY A 46 -0.32 0.36 -3.97
C GLY A 46 -0.65 0.51 -2.48
N ARG A 47 0.01 -0.27 -1.59
CA ARG A 47 -0.13 -0.12 -0.14
C ARG A 47 0.50 1.18 0.36
N VAL A 48 1.64 1.58 -0.20
CA VAL A 48 2.28 2.87 0.10
C VAL A 48 1.37 4.02 -0.34
N SER A 49 0.75 3.90 -1.52
CA SER A 49 -0.25 4.86 -2.00
C SER A 49 -1.48 4.92 -1.09
N GLU A 50 -1.97 3.78 -0.59
CA GLU A 50 -3.07 3.74 0.39
C GLU A 50 -2.72 4.41 1.74
N VAL A 51 -1.46 4.32 2.17
CA VAL A 51 -0.95 5.02 3.36
C VAL A 51 -0.86 6.52 3.08
N ASN A 52 -0.29 6.92 1.93
CA ASN A 52 -0.13 8.32 1.53
C ASN A 52 -1.47 9.02 1.32
N THR A 53 -2.43 8.35 0.69
CA THR A 53 -3.77 8.90 0.41
C THR A 53 -4.69 8.90 1.63
N GLY A 54 -4.25 8.37 2.78
CA GLY A 54 -5.07 8.35 3.99
C GLY A 54 -6.27 7.38 3.92
N LYS A 55 -6.35 6.51 2.92
CA LYS A 55 -7.43 5.50 2.79
C LYS A 55 -7.49 4.53 3.97
N ARG A 56 -6.41 4.41 4.75
CA ARG A 56 -6.37 3.67 6.03
C ARG A 56 -6.37 4.55 7.28
N GLY A 57 -6.46 5.87 7.13
CA GLY A 57 -6.48 6.84 8.22
C GLY A 57 -7.59 7.88 8.02
N GLY A 58 -8.86 7.43 7.97
CA GLY A 58 -10.05 8.27 8.21
C GLY A 58 -10.34 9.46 7.29
N GLY A 59 -9.57 9.73 6.24
CA GLY A 59 -9.70 10.96 5.45
C GLY A 59 -9.93 10.72 3.97
N GLN A 60 -11.11 11.10 3.49
CA GLN A 60 -11.50 11.11 2.08
C GLN A 60 -10.58 12.04 1.27
N PHE A 61 -9.62 11.54 0.49
CA PHE A 61 -8.98 12.38 -0.54
C PHE A 61 -8.82 11.67 -1.89
N ARG A 62 -9.22 12.42 -2.91
CA ARG A 62 -9.45 12.04 -4.30
C ARG A 62 -8.11 11.73 -4.96
N GLN A 63 -8.02 10.54 -5.55
CA GLN A 63 -6.90 10.13 -6.40
C GLN A 63 -6.93 10.98 -7.67
N GLY A 64 -6.18 12.08 -7.66
CA GLY A 64 -5.79 12.78 -8.87
C GLY A 64 -4.70 11.95 -9.54
N SER A 65 -5.06 11.30 -10.64
CA SER A 65 -4.12 10.73 -11.59
C SER A 65 -3.09 11.80 -11.97
N LEU A 66 -1.82 11.54 -11.71
CA LEU A 66 -0.71 12.06 -12.50
C LEU A 66 0.45 11.10 -12.28
N PHE A 67 0.97 10.59 -13.41
CA PHE A 67 2.03 9.58 -13.59
C PHE A 67 1.57 8.12 -13.53
#